data_AF-A0A1Q5UDA2-F1
#
_entry.id   AF-A0A1Q5UDA2-F1
#
_cell.length_a   1.000
_cell.length_b   1.000
_cell.length_c   1.000
_cell.angle_alpha   90.00
_cell.angle_beta   90.00
_cell.angle_gamma   90.00
#
_symmetry.space_group_name_H-M   'P 1'
#
loop_
_entity.id
_entity.type
_entity.pdbx_description
1 polymer ?
#
loop_
_entity_poly.entity_id
_entity_poly.type
_entity_poly.pdbx_seq_one_letter_code
_entity_poly.pdbx_strand_id
1 'polypeptide(L)'
;MPDLHNLPEGSRPLGVIRNNGPEALAVERFKLRELAEGWPMYRCHGCTTDINVDATRAVTKLKATITQRCLLEGCEVDAESDCRFAFFWEKVDGKWGARYVRHWYEKDKLIPVNPNKIPKLDQEELKTYPVGYRYLIYCQRRLGVVAPVLDLPGHRRDGSNVNGKMHDKLYWQCKQWVEGEDLVI
;
A
#
# COMPACT_ATOMS: atom_id res chain seq x y z
N MET A 1 1.61 22.19 -14.31
CA MET A 1 1.97 20.79 -13.98
C MET A 1 1.04 20.30 -12.89
N PRO A 2 0.60 19.03 -12.91
CA PRO A 2 -0.19 18.47 -11.81
C PRO A 2 0.67 18.45 -10.53
N ASP A 3 0.09 18.84 -9.40
CA ASP A 3 0.74 18.72 -8.10
C ASP A 3 0.76 17.25 -7.66
N LEU A 4 1.96 16.66 -7.62
CA LEU A 4 2.18 15.28 -7.21
C LEU A 4 2.74 15.14 -5.79
N HIS A 5 2.96 16.25 -5.08
CA HIS A 5 3.54 16.28 -3.73
C HIS A 5 2.49 16.54 -2.65
N ASN A 6 1.46 17.31 -3.00
CA ASN A 6 0.21 17.50 -2.28
C ASN A 6 -0.42 16.18 -1.82
N LEU A 7 -1.15 16.17 -0.71
CA LEU A 7 -2.31 15.28 -0.55
C LEU A 7 -3.59 16.10 -0.81
N PRO A 8 -4.77 15.49 -1.00
CA PRO A 8 -6.01 16.25 -1.06
C PRO A 8 -6.13 17.22 0.13
N GLU A 9 -6.65 18.42 -0.10
CA GLU A 9 -6.82 19.40 0.96
C GLU A 9 -7.71 18.83 2.08
N GLY A 10 -7.34 19.08 3.34
CA GLY A 10 -8.07 18.55 4.51
C GLY A 10 -7.86 17.06 4.81
N SER A 11 -7.15 16.30 3.97
CA SER A 11 -6.91 14.85 4.18
C SER A 11 -5.99 14.53 5.35
N ARG A 12 -5.31 15.53 5.94
CA ARG A 12 -4.50 15.33 7.14
C ARG A 12 -5.43 15.24 8.35
N PRO A 13 -5.34 14.17 9.16
CA PRO A 13 -6.08 14.10 10.41
C PRO A 13 -5.64 15.18 11.40
N LEU A 14 -6.59 15.67 12.17
CA LEU A 14 -6.48 16.60 13.27
C LEU A 14 -6.39 15.81 14.58
N GLY A 15 -5.72 16.37 15.59
CA GLY A 15 -5.65 15.72 16.91
C GLY A 15 -4.88 14.39 16.94
N VAL A 16 -4.02 14.13 15.94
CA VAL A 16 -3.19 12.92 15.92
C VAL A 16 -1.72 13.20 16.22
N ILE A 17 -1.06 12.19 16.75
CA ILE A 17 0.33 12.24 17.18
C ILE A 17 1.16 11.34 16.26
N ARG A 18 2.28 11.90 15.75
CA ARG A 18 3.14 11.27 14.73
C ARG A 18 4.61 11.32 15.11
N ASN A 19 5.27 12.45 14.80
CA ASN A 19 6.71 12.63 14.90
C ASN A 19 7.16 13.03 16.31
N ASN A 20 6.27 13.66 17.07
CA ASN A 20 6.51 14.13 18.43
C ASN A 20 5.36 13.66 19.32
N GLY A 21 5.54 13.64 20.63
CA GLY A 21 4.47 13.36 21.60
C GLY A 21 5.00 12.77 22.91
N PRO A 22 4.12 12.49 23.88
CA PRO A 22 4.48 11.84 25.14
C PRO A 22 5.12 10.46 24.90
N GLU A 23 6.02 10.06 25.80
CA GLU A 23 6.71 8.75 25.75
C GLU A 23 5.72 7.59 25.65
N ALA A 24 4.64 7.61 26.44
CA ALA A 24 3.62 6.57 26.41
C ALA A 24 3.06 6.32 25.00
N LEU A 25 2.78 7.39 24.24
CA LEU A 25 2.28 7.25 22.87
C LEU A 25 3.37 6.87 21.86
N ALA A 26 4.63 7.24 22.12
CA ALA A 26 5.74 6.75 21.32
C ALA A 26 5.91 5.23 21.47
N VAL A 27 5.77 4.70 22.69
CA VAL A 27 5.80 3.26 22.98
C VAL A 27 4.64 2.53 22.28
N GLU A 28 3.43 3.09 22.30
CA GLU A 28 2.29 2.50 21.59
C GLU A 28 2.52 2.46 20.07
N ARG A 29 3.05 3.54 19.48
CA ARG A 29 3.43 3.53 18.06
C ARG A 29 4.51 2.51 17.76
N PHE A 30 5.51 2.35 18.63
CA PHE A 30 6.55 1.33 18.45
C PHE A 30 5.95 -0.08 18.37
N LYS A 31 5.05 -0.45 19.30
CA LYS A 31 4.33 -1.74 19.26
C LYS A 31 3.59 -1.94 17.94
N LEU A 32 2.88 -0.92 17.46
CA LEU A 32 2.14 -0.97 16.20
C LEU A 32 3.04 -1.15 14.97
N ARG A 33 4.23 -0.54 14.98
CA ARG A 33 5.24 -0.71 13.93
C ARG A 33 5.76 -2.15 13.89
N GLU A 34 6.11 -2.72 15.03
CA GLU A 34 6.51 -4.13 15.15
C GLU A 34 5.40 -5.07 14.62
N LEU A 35 4.13 -4.80 14.97
CA LEU A 35 2.99 -5.58 14.48
C LEU A 35 2.77 -5.42 12.96
N ALA A 36 3.00 -4.23 12.40
CA ALA A 36 2.85 -3.97 10.97
C ALA A 36 3.94 -4.67 10.13
N GLU A 37 5.14 -4.79 10.68
CA GLU A 37 6.29 -5.37 10.00
C GLU A 37 6.20 -6.90 9.95
N GLY A 38 5.65 -7.57 10.98
CA GLY A 38 5.14 -8.95 10.92
C GLY A 38 6.09 -10.01 10.34
N TRP A 39 5.55 -11.01 9.62
CA TRP A 39 6.33 -12.00 8.85
C TRP A 39 6.04 -11.87 7.34
N PRO A 40 6.64 -10.90 6.65
CA PRO A 40 6.21 -10.54 5.32
C PRO A 40 6.97 -11.28 4.24
N MET A 41 6.26 -11.69 3.18
CA MET A 41 6.85 -12.09 1.89
C MET A 41 7.31 -10.88 1.05
N TYR A 42 7.38 -9.69 1.65
CA TYR A 42 7.71 -8.42 1.02
C TYR A 42 8.85 -7.73 1.78
N ARG A 43 9.61 -6.89 1.08
CA ARG A 43 10.69 -6.09 1.69
C ARG A 43 10.13 -4.83 2.30
N CYS A 44 10.34 -4.62 3.59
CA CYS A 44 9.93 -3.40 4.31
C CYS A 44 10.96 -2.29 4.12
N HIS A 45 10.49 -1.07 3.79
CA HIS A 45 11.33 0.13 3.63
C HIS A 45 11.17 1.14 4.77
N GLY A 46 10.34 0.82 5.76
CA GLY A 46 10.00 1.67 6.89
C GLY A 46 8.53 2.09 6.90
N CYS A 47 8.08 2.50 8.09
CA CYS A 47 6.68 2.80 8.35
C CYS A 47 6.51 4.06 9.20
N THR A 48 5.32 4.65 9.12
CA THR A 48 4.88 5.77 9.97
C THR A 48 3.53 5.44 10.60
N THR A 49 3.33 5.87 11.85
CA THR A 49 2.08 5.61 12.57
C THR A 49 1.46 6.91 13.05
N ASP A 50 0.18 7.09 12.72
CA ASP A 50 -0.68 8.15 13.22
C ASP A 50 -1.53 7.53 14.32
N ILE A 51 -1.45 8.04 15.55
CA ILE A 51 -2.23 7.54 16.70
C ILE A 51 -3.08 8.66 17.28
N ASN A 52 -4.31 8.35 17.70
CA ASN A 52 -5.15 9.29 18.44
C ASN A 52 -4.62 9.52 19.87
N VAL A 53 -5.04 10.62 20.49
CA VAL A 53 -4.56 11.01 21.84
C VAL A 53 -4.86 9.95 22.91
N ASP A 54 -5.99 9.25 22.77
CA ASP A 54 -6.45 8.24 23.73
C ASP A 54 -5.81 6.86 23.52
N ALA A 55 -4.97 6.70 22.49
CA ALA A 55 -4.34 5.42 22.14
C ALA A 55 -5.32 4.26 21.95
N THR A 56 -6.48 4.52 21.35
CA THR A 56 -7.52 3.53 21.05
C THR A 56 -7.58 3.17 19.57
N ARG A 57 -7.17 4.10 18.69
CA ARG A 57 -7.12 3.90 17.24
C ARG A 57 -5.84 4.46 16.65
N ALA A 58 -5.31 3.77 15.65
CA ALA A 58 -4.15 4.24 14.91
C ALA A 58 -4.19 3.79 13.45
N VAL A 59 -3.43 4.48 12.60
CA VAL A 59 -3.13 4.05 11.25
C VAL A 59 -1.63 3.93 11.07
N THR A 60 -1.14 2.76 10.66
CA THR A 60 0.25 2.60 10.25
C THR A 60 0.35 2.48 8.75
N LYS A 61 1.22 3.30 8.15
CA LYS A 61 1.56 3.25 6.73
C LYS A 61 2.96 2.67 6.57
N LEU A 62 3.07 1.47 6.01
CA LEU A 62 4.33 0.77 5.78
C LEU A 62 4.65 0.78 4.29
N LYS A 63 5.80 1.32 3.89
CA LYS A 63 6.30 1.20 2.52
C LYS A 63 6.93 -0.18 2.35
N ALA A 64 6.56 -0.88 1.28
CA ALA A 64 7.09 -2.21 1.00
C ALA A 64 7.26 -2.46 -0.51
N THR A 65 8.11 -3.41 -0.87
CA THR A 65 8.14 -3.98 -2.22
C THR A 65 7.69 -5.43 -2.16
N ILE A 66 6.62 -5.74 -2.90
CA ILE A 66 6.20 -7.12 -3.18
C ILE A 66 7.07 -7.63 -4.33
N THR A 67 7.72 -8.77 -4.12
CA THR A 67 8.54 -9.43 -5.14
C THR A 67 7.92 -10.77 -5.51
N GLN A 68 7.73 -11.01 -6.80
CA GLN A 68 7.24 -12.27 -7.33
C GLN A 68 8.09 -12.70 -8.52
N ARG A 69 8.74 -13.86 -8.41
CA ARG A 69 9.43 -14.48 -9.53
C ARG A 69 8.42 -15.20 -10.43
N CYS A 70 8.52 -15.00 -11.74
CA CYS A 70 7.68 -15.66 -12.72
C CYS A 70 8.51 -16.13 -13.93
N LEU A 71 8.04 -17.18 -14.61
CA LEU A 71 8.66 -17.69 -15.84
C LEU A 71 7.80 -17.27 -17.03
N LEU A 72 8.34 -16.41 -17.89
CA LEU A 72 7.66 -15.92 -19.10
C LEU A 72 8.43 -16.38 -20.32
N GLU A 73 7.82 -17.22 -21.17
CA GLU A 73 8.46 -17.71 -22.40
C GLU A 73 9.87 -18.31 -22.17
N GLY A 74 10.08 -19.00 -21.05
CA GLY A 74 11.38 -19.56 -20.68
C GLY A 74 12.40 -18.54 -20.10
N CYS A 75 12.00 -17.28 -19.93
CA CYS A 75 12.78 -16.24 -19.26
C CYS A 75 12.29 -16.06 -17.81
N GLU A 76 13.18 -16.28 -16.85
CA GLU A 76 12.90 -15.92 -15.46
C GLU A 76 12.94 -14.41 -15.28
N VAL A 77 11.89 -13.87 -14.66
CA VAL A 77 11.77 -12.45 -14.35
C VAL A 77 11.26 -12.26 -12.93
N ASP A 78 11.68 -11.16 -12.30
CA ASP A 78 11.16 -10.71 -11.02
C ASP A 78 10.23 -9.50 -11.25
N ALA A 79 8.96 -9.67 -10.92
CA ALA A 79 8.01 -8.56 -10.80
C ALA A 79 8.20 -7.93 -9.41
N GLU A 80 8.57 -6.65 -9.38
CA GLU A 80 8.72 -5.89 -8.15
C GLU A 80 7.72 -4.74 -8.14
N SER A 81 6.74 -4.79 -7.22
CA SER A 81 5.73 -3.75 -7.04
C SER A 81 5.98 -3.00 -5.72
N ASP A 82 6.30 -1.72 -5.83
CA ASP A 82 6.41 -0.82 -4.70
C ASP A 82 4.99 -0.39 -4.30
N CYS A 83 4.68 -0.63 -3.05
CA CYS A 83 3.37 -0.42 -2.48
C CYS A 83 3.47 0.20 -1.08
N ARG A 84 2.33 0.64 -0.58
CA ARG A 84 2.20 1.15 0.77
C ARG A 84 1.02 0.47 1.45
N PHE A 85 1.32 -0.29 2.48
CA PHE A 85 0.32 -0.90 3.34
C PHE A 85 -0.27 0.19 4.24
N ALA A 86 -1.58 0.11 4.48
CA ALA A 86 -2.33 0.90 5.43
C ALA A 86 -3.00 -0.06 6.41
N PHE A 87 -2.44 -0.14 7.62
CA PHE A 87 -3.00 -0.91 8.72
C PHE A 87 -3.87 0.02 9.57
N PHE A 88 -5.11 -0.40 9.79
CA PHE A 88 -6.09 0.29 10.62
C PHE A 88 -6.18 -0.46 11.94
N TRP A 89 -5.62 0.12 12.99
CA TRP A 89 -5.47 -0.50 14.29
C TRP A 89 -6.58 -0.08 15.24
N GLU A 90 -7.08 -1.04 16.00
CA GLU A 90 -8.00 -0.84 17.10
C GLU A 90 -7.42 -1.48 18.36
N LYS A 91 -7.56 -0.79 19.50
CA LYS A 91 -7.19 -1.34 20.81
C LYS A 91 -8.44 -1.79 21.55
N VAL A 92 -8.57 -3.10 21.74
CA VAL A 92 -9.68 -3.73 22.46
C VAL A 92 -9.11 -4.47 23.67
N ASP A 93 -9.67 -4.23 24.85
CA ASP A 93 -9.20 -4.82 26.12
C ASP A 93 -7.68 -4.67 26.34
N GLY A 94 -7.16 -3.49 25.99
CA GLY A 94 -5.73 -3.17 26.12
C GLY A 94 -4.82 -3.78 25.05
N LYS A 95 -5.35 -4.53 24.08
CA LYS A 95 -4.58 -5.22 23.03
C LYS A 95 -4.83 -4.61 21.65
N TRP A 96 -3.76 -4.38 20.90
CA TRP A 96 -3.86 -3.90 19.52
C TRP A 96 -4.15 -5.04 18.56
N GLY A 97 -5.07 -4.80 17.62
CA GLY A 97 -5.34 -5.67 16.49
C GLY A 97 -5.53 -4.86 15.21
N ALA A 98 -5.10 -5.42 14.07
CA ALA A 98 -5.40 -4.84 12.78
C ALA A 98 -6.87 -5.14 12.45
N ARG A 99 -7.70 -4.10 12.44
CA ARG A 99 -9.10 -4.20 12.00
C ARG A 99 -9.18 -4.33 10.49
N TYR A 100 -8.40 -3.54 9.76
CA TYR A 100 -8.31 -3.58 8.31
C TYR A 100 -6.87 -3.47 7.85
N VAL A 101 -6.57 -4.11 6.72
CA VAL A 101 -5.33 -3.92 5.96
C VAL A 101 -5.70 -3.58 4.52
N ARG A 102 -5.18 -2.47 4.02
CA ARG A 102 -5.38 -1.98 2.64
C ARG A 102 -4.03 -1.55 2.06
N HIS A 103 -3.96 -1.33 0.74
CA HIS A 103 -2.69 -1.07 0.07
C HIS A 103 -2.86 -0.06 -1.06
N TRP A 104 -1.89 0.85 -1.19
CA TRP A 104 -1.64 1.56 -2.44
C TRP A 104 -0.62 0.79 -3.27
N TYR A 105 -0.88 0.59 -4.55
CA TYR A 105 0.09 0.08 -5.51
C TYR A 105 0.63 1.24 -6.32
N GLU A 106 1.88 1.63 -6.05
CA GLU A 106 2.37 2.93 -6.48
C GLU A 106 3.08 2.85 -7.82
N LYS A 107 3.95 1.85 -7.99
CA LYS A 107 4.71 1.59 -9.23
C LYS A 107 5.19 0.15 -9.23
N ASP A 108 5.37 -0.41 -10.40
CA ASP A 108 6.06 -1.68 -10.53
C ASP A 108 7.05 -1.70 -11.69
N LYS A 109 7.86 -2.76 -11.71
CA LYS A 109 8.85 -3.04 -12.74
C LYS A 109 8.99 -4.55 -12.90
N LEU A 110 9.40 -4.97 -14.10
CA LEU A 110 9.72 -6.35 -14.42
C LEU A 110 11.21 -6.43 -14.75
N ILE A 111 11.94 -7.27 -14.03
CA ILE A 111 13.40 -7.38 -14.15
C ILE A 111 13.74 -8.79 -14.63
N PRO A 112 14.37 -8.95 -15.81
CA PRO A 112 14.96 -10.22 -16.21
C PRO A 112 16.03 -10.66 -15.22
N VAL A 113 15.91 -11.88 -14.69
CA VAL A 113 16.90 -12.46 -13.77
C VAL A 113 18.23 -12.67 -14.51
N ASN A 114 18.14 -13.12 -15.77
CA ASN A 114 19.27 -13.13 -16.69
C ASN A 114 19.12 -11.98 -17.68
N PRO A 115 20.03 -10.97 -17.68
CA PRO A 115 19.92 -9.81 -18.57
C PRO A 115 20.09 -10.16 -20.05
N ASN A 116 20.59 -11.35 -20.39
CA ASN A 116 20.66 -11.86 -21.77
C ASN A 116 19.37 -12.59 -22.21
N LYS A 117 18.37 -12.71 -21.33
CA LYS A 117 17.09 -13.39 -21.60
C LYS A 117 15.92 -12.48 -21.23
N ILE A 118 15.53 -11.63 -22.17
CA ILE A 118 14.43 -10.68 -22.00
C ILE A 118 13.18 -11.24 -22.68
N PRO A 119 12.06 -11.44 -21.97
CA PRO A 119 10.83 -11.96 -22.58
C PRO A 119 10.19 -10.92 -23.52
N LYS A 120 9.48 -11.39 -24.53
CA LYS A 120 8.62 -10.52 -25.34
C LYS A 120 7.29 -10.35 -24.61
N LEU A 121 6.89 -9.10 -24.35
CA LEU A 121 5.65 -8.80 -23.63
C LEU A 121 4.56 -8.30 -24.59
N ASP A 122 3.34 -8.78 -24.39
CA ASP A 122 2.14 -8.28 -25.07
C ASP A 122 1.81 -6.86 -24.61
N GLN A 123 2.08 -5.88 -25.48
CA GLN A 123 1.88 -4.47 -25.17
C GLN A 123 0.40 -4.06 -25.14
N GLU A 124 -0.45 -4.69 -25.94
CA GLU A 124 -1.88 -4.34 -25.97
C GLU A 124 -2.56 -4.84 -24.70
N GLU A 125 -2.20 -6.03 -24.24
CA GLU A 125 -2.65 -6.53 -22.96
C GLU A 125 -2.16 -5.65 -21.79
N LEU A 126 -0.88 -5.28 -21.77
CA LEU A 126 -0.30 -4.46 -20.70
C LEU A 126 -0.98 -3.10 -20.54
N LYS A 127 -1.50 -2.51 -21.63
CA LYS A 127 -2.26 -1.25 -21.60
C LYS A 127 -3.56 -1.37 -20.81
N THR A 128 -4.12 -2.57 -20.69
CA THR A 128 -5.36 -2.82 -19.94
C THR A 128 -5.14 -2.83 -18.42
N TYR A 129 -3.88 -2.88 -17.96
CA TYR A 129 -3.55 -2.97 -16.54
C TYR A 129 -3.14 -1.63 -15.91
N PRO A 130 -3.55 -1.38 -14.65
CA PRO A 130 -3.12 -0.23 -13.88
C PRO A 130 -1.60 -0.12 -13.76
N VAL A 131 -1.07 1.09 -13.97
CA VAL A 131 0.38 1.35 -14.03
C VAL A 131 1.12 0.99 -12.74
N GLY A 132 0.45 1.02 -11.57
CA GLY A 132 1.07 0.74 -10.28
C GLY A 132 1.46 -0.73 -10.04
N TYR A 133 0.85 -1.66 -10.78
CA TYR A 133 0.94 -3.11 -10.55
C TYR A 133 0.68 -3.91 -11.84
N ARG A 134 1.02 -3.31 -12.98
CA ARG A 134 0.81 -3.84 -14.33
C ARG A 134 1.53 -5.15 -14.56
N TYR A 135 2.82 -5.20 -14.28
CA TYR A 135 3.66 -6.37 -14.48
C TYR A 135 3.40 -7.45 -13.43
N LEU A 136 3.00 -7.05 -12.23
CA LEU A 136 2.51 -7.99 -11.23
C LEU A 136 1.27 -8.74 -11.74
N ILE A 137 0.26 -8.03 -12.26
CA ILE A 137 -0.91 -8.66 -12.90
C ILE A 137 -0.47 -9.51 -14.09
N TYR A 138 0.44 -8.99 -14.92
CA TYR A 138 0.93 -9.70 -16.09
C TYR A 138 1.48 -11.08 -15.70
N CYS A 139 2.40 -11.14 -14.72
CA CYS A 139 2.92 -12.41 -14.18
C CYS A 139 1.82 -13.29 -13.57
N GLN A 140 0.94 -12.73 -12.73
CA GLN A 140 -0.14 -13.49 -12.08
C GLN A 140 -1.05 -14.20 -13.08
N ARG A 141 -1.38 -13.55 -14.20
CA ARG A 141 -2.18 -14.16 -15.27
C ARG A 141 -1.50 -15.36 -15.92
N ARG A 142 -0.17 -15.33 -16.09
CA ARG A 142 0.60 -16.47 -16.65
C ARG A 142 0.69 -17.62 -15.66
N LEU A 143 0.54 -17.33 -14.37
CA LEU A 143 0.47 -18.33 -13.30
C LEU A 143 -0.96 -18.84 -13.06
N GLY A 144 -1.94 -18.45 -13.89
CA GLY A 144 -3.31 -18.95 -13.82
C GLY A 144 -4.25 -18.17 -12.88
N VAL A 145 -3.85 -16.99 -12.38
CA VAL A 145 -4.77 -16.12 -11.64
C VAL A 145 -5.81 -15.55 -12.61
N VAL A 146 -7.09 -15.91 -12.39
CA VAL A 146 -8.16 -15.73 -13.40
C VAL A 146 -8.80 -14.34 -13.37
N ALA A 147 -8.84 -13.68 -12.21
CA ALA A 147 -9.55 -12.41 -12.03
C ALA A 147 -8.68 -11.36 -11.32
N PRO A 148 -7.91 -10.54 -12.06
CA PRO A 148 -7.15 -9.45 -11.46
C PRO A 148 -8.08 -8.32 -11.03
N VAL A 149 -7.87 -7.80 -9.82
CA VAL A 149 -8.59 -6.62 -9.32
C VAL A 149 -7.93 -5.37 -9.90
N LEU A 150 -8.67 -4.55 -10.64
CA LEU A 150 -8.12 -3.43 -11.42
C LEU A 150 -8.40 -2.05 -10.82
N ASP A 151 -9.21 -1.98 -9.76
CA ASP A 151 -9.64 -0.75 -9.09
C ASP A 151 -8.94 -0.56 -7.74
N LEU A 152 -7.76 -1.17 -7.53
CA LEU A 152 -7.00 -0.98 -6.29
C LEU A 152 -6.45 0.46 -6.20
N PRO A 153 -6.28 1.00 -4.98
CA PRO A 153 -5.67 2.33 -4.78
C PRO A 153 -4.31 2.43 -5.49
N GLY A 154 -4.18 3.41 -6.37
CA GLY A 154 -2.97 3.63 -7.17
C GLY A 154 -2.03 4.66 -6.55
N HIS A 155 -1.32 5.40 -7.41
CA HIS A 155 -0.52 6.55 -7.02
C HIS A 155 -1.25 7.86 -7.38
N ARG A 156 -0.93 8.97 -6.71
CA ARG A 156 -1.50 10.31 -7.03
C ARG A 156 -1.38 10.72 -8.51
N ARG A 157 -0.38 10.18 -9.21
CA ARG A 157 -0.15 10.41 -10.65
C ARG A 157 -1.25 9.84 -11.54
N ASP A 158 -2.04 8.91 -11.02
CA ASP A 158 -3.17 8.30 -11.71
C ASP A 158 -4.36 9.29 -11.82
N GLY A 159 -4.28 10.44 -11.13
CA GLY A 159 -5.18 11.57 -11.30
C GLY A 159 -6.63 11.21 -10.98
N SER A 160 -7.54 11.51 -11.91
CA SER A 160 -8.98 11.29 -11.75
C SER A 160 -9.45 9.92 -12.25
N ASN A 161 -8.55 9.02 -12.66
CA ASN A 161 -8.94 7.66 -13.02
C ASN A 161 -9.42 6.87 -11.78
N VAL A 162 -9.88 5.63 -11.98
CA VAL A 162 -10.40 4.78 -10.90
C VAL A 162 -9.36 4.58 -9.78
N ASN A 163 -8.11 4.24 -10.11
CA ASN A 163 -7.06 3.99 -9.13
C ASN A 163 -6.66 5.27 -8.37
N GLY A 164 -6.64 6.43 -9.04
CA GLY A 164 -6.38 7.73 -8.41
C GLY A 164 -7.49 8.17 -7.45
N LYS A 165 -8.76 7.92 -7.80
CA LYS A 165 -9.90 8.12 -6.86
C LYS A 165 -9.80 7.19 -5.65
N MET A 166 -9.40 5.94 -5.85
CA MET A 166 -9.21 4.98 -4.76
C MET A 166 -7.99 5.32 -3.89
N HIS A 167 -6.95 5.92 -4.47
CA HIS A 167 -5.83 6.48 -3.72
C HIS A 167 -6.31 7.52 -2.70
N ASP A 168 -7.11 8.50 -3.16
CA ASP A 168 -7.61 9.56 -2.29
C ASP A 168 -8.62 9.03 -1.27
N LYS A 169 -9.53 8.13 -1.69
CA LYS A 169 -10.48 7.45 -0.79
C LYS A 169 -9.77 6.80 0.39
N LEU A 170 -8.65 6.10 0.15
CA LEU A 170 -7.93 5.42 1.22
C LEU A 170 -7.29 6.40 2.22
N TYR A 171 -6.84 7.58 1.77
CA TYR A 171 -6.36 8.62 2.69
C TYR A 171 -7.49 9.19 3.55
N TRP A 172 -8.67 9.42 2.96
CA TRP A 172 -9.85 9.84 3.71
C TRP A 172 -10.24 8.81 4.75
N GLN A 173 -10.27 7.52 4.38
CA GLN A 173 -10.50 6.43 5.34
C GLN A 173 -9.46 6.42 6.46
N CYS A 174 -8.17 6.65 6.16
CA CYS A 174 -7.14 6.74 7.19
C CYS A 174 -7.41 7.87 8.19
N LYS A 175 -7.85 9.03 7.71
CA LYS A 175 -8.22 10.17 8.54
C LYS A 175 -9.45 9.86 9.39
N GLN A 176 -10.54 9.43 8.77
CA GLN A 176 -11.79 9.09 9.43
C GLN A 176 -11.56 8.08 10.56
N TRP A 177 -10.81 7.01 10.29
CA TRP A 177 -10.51 5.98 11.27
C TRP A 177 -9.83 6.52 12.52
N VAL A 178 -8.72 7.25 12.35
CA VAL A 178 -7.94 7.75 13.48
C VAL A 178 -8.65 8.89 14.22
N GLU A 179 -9.60 9.57 13.58
CA GLU A 179 -10.48 10.57 14.20
C GLU A 179 -11.72 9.94 14.88
N GLY A 180 -11.85 8.60 14.86
CA GLY A 180 -12.89 7.89 15.59
C GLY A 180 -14.14 7.55 14.79
N GLU A 181 -14.18 7.86 13.49
CA GLU A 181 -15.29 7.46 12.61
C GLU A 181 -15.18 5.98 12.21
N ASP A 182 -16.32 5.33 12.05
CA ASP A 182 -16.39 3.98 11.48
C ASP A 182 -16.32 4.03 9.95
N LEU A 183 -15.58 3.07 9.38
CA LEU A 183 -15.40 3.01 7.93
C LEU A 183 -16.54 2.23 7.27
N VAL A 184 -17.14 2.84 6.25
CA VAL A 184 -17.93 2.11 5.26
C VAL A 184 -16.96 1.55 4.22
N ILE A 185 -16.91 0.23 4.13
CA ILE A 185 -15.95 -0.51 3.29
C ILE A 185 -16.56 -0.79 1.93
#